data_AF-K9VVI6-F1
#
_entry.id   AF-K9VVI6-F1
#
_cell.length_a   1.000
_cell.length_b   1.000
_cell.length_c   1.000
_cell.angle_alpha   90.00
_cell.angle_beta   90.00
_cell.angle_gamma   90.00
#
_symmetry.space_group_name_H-M   'P 1'
#
loop_
_entity.id
_entity.type
_entity.pdbx_description
1 polymer ?
#
loop_
_entity_poly.entity_id
_entity_poly.type
_entity_poly.pdbx_seq_one_letter_code
_entity_poly.pdbx_strand_id
1 'polypeptide(L)'
;MQLQTRSTNQNKIRIPRVMLGFLQREIQFQPDNKKLSLVMFEPMELEDWCQFWIPIIHPDIPAPTQSDTRRPRGYMAACKTTIAALTQSSESSVENWIYGDRECPHVVKMYLRAIHLLWLMRRQFRFPINFPDC
;
A
#
# COMPACT_ATOMS: atom_id res chain seq x y z
N MET A 1 -12.73 -15.86 -33.87
CA MET A 1 -11.82 -14.91 -33.19
C MET A 1 -11.35 -15.53 -31.90
N GLN A 2 -10.09 -15.98 -31.85
CA GLN A 2 -9.48 -16.55 -30.64
C GLN A 2 -8.85 -15.42 -29.84
N LEU A 3 -9.33 -15.19 -28.61
CA LEU A 3 -8.75 -14.24 -27.66
C LEU A 3 -7.51 -14.89 -27.05
N GLN A 4 -6.35 -14.34 -27.41
CA GLN A 4 -5.05 -14.72 -26.86
C GLN A 4 -5.02 -14.43 -25.36
N THR A 5 -4.85 -15.49 -24.57
CA THR A 5 -4.57 -15.40 -23.14
C THR A 5 -3.18 -14.80 -22.94
N ARG A 6 -3.15 -13.53 -22.51
CA ARG A 6 -1.93 -12.83 -22.13
C ARG A 6 -1.43 -13.45 -20.83
N SER A 7 -0.49 -14.38 -20.94
CA SER A 7 0.26 -14.95 -19.82
C SER A 7 1.03 -13.83 -19.11
N THR A 8 0.53 -13.36 -17.98
CA THR A 8 1.25 -12.46 -17.09
C THR A 8 2.23 -13.26 -16.26
N ASN A 9 3.52 -13.04 -16.51
CA ASN A 9 4.66 -13.54 -15.74
C ASN A 9 4.37 -13.47 -14.23
N GLN A 10 4.30 -14.63 -13.59
CA GLN A 10 4.24 -14.77 -12.14
C GLN A 10 5.58 -14.33 -11.54
N ASN A 11 5.69 -13.06 -11.16
CA ASN A 11 6.72 -12.65 -10.21
C ASN A 11 6.52 -13.45 -8.92
N LYS A 12 7.39 -14.43 -8.68
CA LYS A 12 7.35 -15.28 -7.48
C LYS A 12 7.51 -14.38 -6.24
N ILE A 13 6.40 -14.08 -5.59
CA ILE A 13 6.35 -13.34 -4.32
C ILE A 13 7.20 -14.12 -3.30
N ARG A 14 8.30 -13.53 -2.83
CA ARG A 14 9.17 -14.15 -1.82
C ARG A 14 8.66 -13.82 -0.42
N ILE A 15 7.78 -14.66 0.10
CA ILE A 15 7.25 -14.51 1.47
C ILE A 15 8.33 -14.96 2.48
N PRO A 16 8.69 -14.13 3.48
CA PRO A 16 9.63 -14.52 4.54
C PRO A 16 9.17 -15.75 5.34
N ARG A 17 10.11 -16.61 5.75
CA ARG A 17 9.81 -17.90 6.43
C ARG A 17 8.99 -17.76 7.72
N VAL A 18 9.27 -16.75 8.53
CA VAL A 18 8.51 -16.48 9.77
C VAL A 18 7.05 -16.20 9.45
N MET A 19 6.81 -15.46 8.37
CA MET A 19 5.48 -15.10 7.90
C MET A 19 4.77 -16.29 7.24
N LEU A 20 5.52 -17.15 6.55
CA LEU A 20 5.01 -18.41 6.00
C LEU A 20 4.46 -19.34 7.09
N GLY A 21 5.15 -19.44 8.24
CA GLY A 21 4.71 -20.25 9.37
C GLY A 21 3.41 -19.74 10.00
N PHE A 22 3.25 -18.42 10.13
CA PHE A 22 2.01 -17.80 10.57
C PHE A 22 0.86 -18.09 9.60
N LEU A 23 1.13 -17.94 8.30
CA LEU A 23 0.16 -18.20 7.24
C LEU A 23 -0.32 -19.64 7.20
N GLN A 24 0.59 -20.61 7.28
CA GLN A 24 0.24 -22.02 7.28
C GLN A 24 -0.71 -22.35 8.43
N ARG A 25 -0.49 -21.74 9.61
CA ARG A 25 -1.33 -21.96 10.77
C ARG A 25 -2.73 -21.37 10.59
N GLU A 26 -2.86 -20.14 10.08
CA GLU A 26 -4.19 -19.51 9.87
C GLU A 26 -4.97 -20.12 8.70
N ILE A 27 -4.29 -20.46 7.61
CA ILE A 27 -4.88 -21.11 6.44
C ILE A 27 -5.48 -22.48 6.80
N GLN A 28 -4.91 -23.16 7.80
CA GLN A 28 -5.38 -24.47 8.25
C GLN A 28 -6.75 -24.39 8.95
N PHE A 29 -7.10 -23.23 9.53
CA PHE A 29 -8.38 -23.04 10.22
C PHE A 29 -9.50 -22.51 9.32
N GLN A 30 -9.19 -21.83 8.21
CA GLN A 30 -10.20 -21.31 7.28
C GLN A 30 -9.71 -21.37 5.81
N PRO A 31 -10.06 -22.41 5.04
CA PRO A 31 -9.53 -22.61 3.68
C PRO A 31 -9.96 -21.52 2.68
N ASP A 32 -11.11 -20.87 2.89
CA ASP A 32 -11.56 -19.73 2.09
C ASP A 32 -10.71 -18.46 2.30
N ASN A 33 -9.99 -18.36 3.43
CA ASN A 33 -9.10 -17.25 3.73
C ASN A 33 -7.76 -17.32 2.97
N LYS A 34 -7.45 -18.41 2.26
CA LYS A 34 -6.22 -18.51 1.43
C LYS A 34 -6.10 -17.36 0.42
N LYS A 35 -7.23 -16.94 -0.17
CA LYS A 35 -7.27 -15.81 -1.11
C LYS A 35 -7.04 -14.48 -0.41
N LEU A 36 -7.70 -14.25 0.73
CA LEU A 36 -7.55 -13.05 1.55
C LEU A 36 -6.13 -12.91 2.10
N SER A 37 -5.53 -14.02 2.55
CA SER A 37 -4.15 -14.02 3.02
C SER A 37 -3.23 -13.58 1.89
N LEU A 38 -3.24 -14.24 0.73
CA LEU A 38 -2.33 -13.93 -0.38
C LEU A 38 -2.43 -12.47 -0.87
N VAL A 39 -3.64 -11.91 -0.94
CA VAL A 39 -3.88 -10.51 -1.35
C VAL A 39 -3.27 -9.49 -0.39
N MET A 40 -3.17 -9.82 0.91
CA MET A 40 -2.51 -8.96 1.91
C MET A 40 -0.99 -8.91 1.75
N PHE A 41 -0.36 -9.93 1.14
CA PHE A 41 1.10 -9.98 0.92
C PHE A 41 1.53 -9.42 -0.43
N GLU A 42 0.59 -9.00 -1.27
CA GLU A 42 0.92 -8.29 -2.51
C GLU A 42 1.42 -6.88 -2.15
N PRO A 43 2.70 -6.55 -2.37
CA PRO A 43 3.22 -5.23 -2.03
C PRO A 43 2.47 -4.15 -2.82
N MET A 44 2.17 -3.03 -2.16
CA MET A 44 1.64 -1.83 -2.82
C MET A 44 2.78 -0.83 -3.00
N GLU A 45 2.95 -0.30 -4.21
CA GLU A 45 3.93 0.75 -4.46
C GLU A 45 3.51 2.06 -3.76
N LEU A 46 4.51 2.85 -3.34
CA LEU A 46 4.29 4.11 -2.64
C LEU A 46 3.44 5.09 -3.46
N GLU A 47 3.67 5.09 -4.78
CA GLU A 47 2.94 5.91 -5.73
C GLU A 47 1.45 5.55 -5.78
N ASP A 48 1.14 4.26 -5.96
CA ASP A 48 -0.23 3.76 -6.00
C ASP A 48 -0.96 4.08 -4.69
N TRP A 49 -0.26 3.89 -3.56
CA TRP A 49 -0.81 4.21 -2.24
C TRP A 49 -1.14 5.70 -2.13
N CYS A 50 -0.21 6.57 -2.50
CA CYS A 50 -0.43 8.00 -2.42
C CYS A 50 -1.52 8.47 -3.38
N GLN A 51 -1.54 7.95 -4.61
CA GLN A 51 -2.55 8.30 -5.61
C GLN A 51 -3.95 7.96 -5.14
N PHE A 52 -4.10 6.85 -4.44
CA PHE A 52 -5.39 6.44 -3.90
C PHE A 52 -5.79 7.26 -2.66
N TRP A 53 -4.89 7.37 -1.68
CA TRP A 53 -5.25 7.83 -0.34
C TRP A 53 -5.05 9.32 -0.09
N ILE A 54 -4.06 9.97 -0.69
CA ILE A 54 -3.81 11.40 -0.41
C ILE A 54 -4.99 12.30 -0.77
N PRO A 55 -5.70 12.12 -1.91
CA PRO A 55 -6.89 12.92 -2.19
C PRO A 55 -8.05 12.69 -1.21
N ILE A 56 -8.05 11.56 -0.49
CA ILE A 56 -9.08 11.22 0.50
C ILE A 56 -8.72 11.79 1.87
N ILE A 57 -7.45 11.70 2.28
CA ILE A 57 -6.97 12.19 3.57
C ILE A 57 -6.85 13.72 3.56
N HIS A 58 -6.36 14.28 2.45
CA HIS A 58 -6.07 15.70 2.27
C HIS A 58 -6.86 16.25 1.08
N PRO A 59 -8.19 16.40 1.18
CA PRO A 59 -9.04 16.78 0.04
C PRO A 59 -8.73 18.19 -0.50
N ASP A 60 -8.13 19.06 0.33
CA ASP A 60 -7.75 20.43 -0.06
C ASP A 60 -6.44 20.48 -0.85
N ILE A 61 -5.71 19.36 -0.95
CA ILE A 61 -4.44 19.29 -1.66
C ILE A 61 -4.69 18.75 -3.09
N PRO A 62 -4.33 19.52 -4.13
CA PRO A 62 -4.58 19.10 -5.50
C PRO A 62 -3.75 17.87 -5.85
N ALA A 63 -4.43 16.82 -6.31
CA ALA A 63 -3.81 15.61 -6.80
C ALA A 63 -3.15 15.83 -8.18
N PRO A 64 -2.05 15.11 -8.49
CA PRO A 64 -1.44 15.19 -9.80
C PRO A 64 -2.39 14.65 -10.88
N THR A 65 -2.50 15.39 -11.98
CA THR A 65 -3.24 14.99 -13.18
C THR A 65 -2.31 14.28 -14.18
N GLN A 66 -2.88 13.54 -15.14
CA GLN A 66 -2.07 12.89 -16.19
C GLN A 66 -1.30 13.89 -17.07
N SER A 67 -1.74 15.14 -17.13
CA SER A 67 -1.06 16.22 -17.85
C SER A 67 0.06 16.89 -17.03
N ASP A 68 0.21 16.59 -15.75
CA ASP A 68 1.20 17.24 -14.92
C ASP A 68 2.60 16.72 -15.24
N THR A 69 3.40 17.60 -15.84
CA THR A 69 4.84 17.37 -16.05
C THR A 69 5.63 17.31 -14.74
N ARG A 70 5.03 17.80 -13.64
CA ARG A 70 5.60 17.75 -12.29
C ARG A 70 4.49 17.61 -11.26
N ARG A 71 4.66 16.67 -10.32
CA ARG A 71 3.74 16.49 -9.19
C ARG A 71 3.69 17.76 -8.30
N PRO A 72 2.50 18.20 -7.85
CA PRO A 72 2.36 19.36 -6.97
C PRO A 72 3.16 19.19 -5.67
N ARG A 73 3.91 20.23 -5.26
CA ARG A 73 4.74 20.17 -4.04
C ARG A 73 3.92 19.82 -2.80
N GLY A 74 2.71 20.36 -2.67
CA GLY A 74 1.81 20.07 -1.56
C GLY A 74 1.42 18.59 -1.48
N TYR A 75 1.06 17.99 -2.62
CA TYR A 75 0.71 16.57 -2.70
C TYR A 75 1.87 15.65 -2.35
N MET A 76 3.07 15.99 -2.81
CA MET A 76 4.31 15.29 -2.50
C MET A 76 4.67 15.38 -1.01
N ALA A 77 4.49 16.54 -0.38
CA ALA A 77 4.68 16.72 1.06
C ALA A 77 3.64 15.92 1.88
N ALA A 78 2.38 15.93 1.45
CA ALA A 78 1.32 15.13 2.07
C ALA A 78 1.58 13.63 1.98
N CYS A 79 2.03 13.15 0.82
CA CYS A 79 2.45 11.76 0.62
C CYS A 79 3.58 11.37 1.58
N LYS A 80 4.64 12.17 1.66
CA LYS A 80 5.80 11.94 2.53
C LYS A 80 5.42 11.89 4.01
N THR A 81 4.72 12.92 4.49
CA THR A 81 4.31 13.05 5.90
C THR A 81 3.39 11.90 6.32
N THR A 82 2.41 11.56 5.48
CA THR A 82 1.45 10.49 5.77
C THR A 82 2.14 9.12 5.82
N ILE A 83 3.00 8.79 4.85
CA ILE A 83 3.71 7.51 4.87
C ILE A 83 4.66 7.44 6.07
N ALA A 84 5.40 8.52 6.36
CA ALA A 84 6.30 8.58 7.51
C ALA A 84 5.56 8.29 8.83
N ALA A 85 4.39 8.90 9.01
CA ALA A 85 3.53 8.67 10.17
C ALA A 85 3.04 7.21 10.25
N LEU A 86 2.54 6.65 9.14
CA LEU A 86 2.00 5.28 9.12
C LEU A 86 3.09 4.24 9.39
N THR A 87 4.27 4.40 8.81
CA THR A 87 5.37 3.43 8.86
C THR A 87 6.36 3.71 9.98
N GLN A 88 6.12 4.72 10.82
CA GLN A 88 7.02 5.21 11.87
C GLN A 88 8.45 5.45 11.37
N SER A 89 8.57 5.83 10.10
CA SER A 89 9.85 6.07 9.45
C SER A 89 10.12 7.57 9.40
N SER A 90 11.39 7.97 9.31
CA SER A 90 11.69 9.40 9.14
C SER A 90 11.22 9.91 7.79
N GLU A 91 10.76 11.16 7.72
CA GLU A 91 10.41 11.79 6.44
C GLU A 91 11.57 11.76 5.44
N SER A 92 12.81 11.89 5.91
CA SER A 92 14.01 11.78 5.06
C SER A 92 14.16 10.38 4.45
N SER A 93 13.86 9.32 5.21
CA SER A 93 13.86 7.95 4.67
C SER A 93 12.80 7.78 3.59
N VAL A 94 11.59 8.27 3.85
CA VAL A 94 10.47 8.21 2.91
C VAL A 94 10.76 9.02 1.65
N GLU A 95 11.35 10.21 1.79
CA GLU A 95 11.79 11.04 0.67
C GLU A 95 12.78 10.31 -0.23
N ASN A 96 13.76 9.64 0.37
CA ASN A 96 14.72 8.82 -0.37
C ASN A 96 14.08 7.60 -1.05
N TRP A 97 12.95 7.10 -0.57
CA TRP A 97 12.20 6.03 -1.22
C TRP A 97 11.34 6.51 -2.39
N ILE A 98 10.87 7.76 -2.35
CA ILE A 98 10.00 8.32 -3.39
C ILE A 98 10.82 8.96 -4.51
N TYR A 99 11.90 9.68 -4.18
CA TYR A 99 12.69 10.45 -5.16
C TYR A 99 14.16 10.06 -5.21
N GLY A 100 14.66 9.38 -4.18
CA GLY A 100 16.06 9.01 -4.09
C GLY A 100 16.37 7.65 -4.70
N ASP A 101 17.62 7.24 -4.59
CA ASP A 101 18.10 5.97 -5.14
C ASP A 101 17.84 4.77 -4.21
N ARG A 102 17.24 5.00 -3.03
CA ARG A 102 17.00 3.94 -2.06
C ARG A 102 15.67 3.27 -2.33
N GLU A 103 15.71 1.97 -2.58
CA GLU A 103 14.48 1.19 -2.71
C GLU A 103 13.70 1.16 -1.39
N CYS A 104 12.38 1.35 -1.47
CA CYS A 104 11.48 1.16 -0.34
C CYS A 104 11.52 -0.31 0.11
N PRO A 105 11.77 -0.60 1.40
CA PRO A 105 11.80 -1.97 1.89
C PRO A 105 10.49 -2.72 1.59
N HIS A 106 10.59 -3.96 1.10
CA HIS A 106 9.43 -4.77 0.71
C HIS A 106 8.38 -4.92 1.83
N VAL A 107 8.83 -5.02 3.09
CA VAL A 107 7.95 -5.09 4.26
C VAL A 107 7.10 -3.83 4.43
N VAL A 108 7.63 -2.65 4.07
CA VAL A 108 6.89 -1.39 4.12
C VAL A 108 5.78 -1.39 3.07
N LYS A 109 6.07 -1.84 1.84
CA LYS A 109 5.07 -1.97 0.77
C LYS A 109 3.93 -2.94 1.14
N MET A 110 4.26 -4.05 1.80
CA MET A 110 3.26 -4.99 2.32
C MET A 110 2.44 -4.37 3.46
N TYR A 111 3.08 -3.63 4.35
CA TYR A 111 2.39 -2.95 5.45
C TYR A 111 1.41 -1.87 4.92
N LEU A 112 1.82 -1.10 3.91
CA LEU A 112 0.95 -0.14 3.22
C LEU A 112 -0.22 -0.84 2.52
N ARG A 113 -0.01 -2.02 1.93
CA ARG A 113 -1.10 -2.85 1.39
C ARG A 113 -2.09 -3.25 2.48
N ALA A 114 -1.61 -3.72 3.62
CA ALA A 114 -2.46 -4.11 4.73
C ALA A 114 -3.32 -2.94 5.23
N ILE A 115 -2.71 -1.75 5.39
CA ILE A 115 -3.45 -0.52 5.73
C ILE A 115 -4.50 -0.19 4.68
N HIS A 116 -4.14 -0.23 3.40
CA HIS A 116 -5.08 0.03 2.30
C HIS A 116 -6.31 -0.90 2.38
N LEU A 117 -6.10 -2.20 2.58
CA LEU A 117 -7.21 -3.16 2.71
C LEU A 117 -8.04 -2.92 3.97
N LEU A 118 -7.40 -2.65 5.12
CA LEU A 118 -8.09 -2.31 6.36
C LEU A 118 -8.99 -1.08 6.20
N TRP A 119 -8.48 -0.03 5.53
CA TRP A 119 -9.22 1.20 5.31
C TRP A 119 -10.33 1.03 4.26
N LEU A 120 -10.13 0.23 3.21
CA LEU A 120 -11.21 -0.14 2.28
C LEU A 120 -12.34 -0.88 3.01
N MET A 121 -11.99 -1.88 3.82
CA MET A 121 -12.97 -2.59 4.65
C MET A 121 -13.71 -1.62 5.58
N ARG A 122 -12.99 -0.70 6.23
CA ARG A 122 -13.61 0.32 7.09
C ARG A 122 -14.63 1.18 6.33
N ARG A 123 -14.29 1.63 5.12
CA ARG A 123 -15.20 2.45 4.28
C ARG A 123 -16.42 1.65 3.83
N GLN A 124 -16.24 0.37 3.50
CA GLN A 124 -17.31 -0.50 3.05
C GLN A 124 -18.26 -0.92 4.18
N PHE A 125 -17.73 -1.16 5.39
CA PHE A 125 -18.49 -1.71 6.52
C PHE A 125 -18.82 -0.71 7.63
N ARG A 126 -18.50 0.59 7.46
CA ARG A 126 -18.75 1.67 8.45
C ARG A 126 -18.26 1.36 9.88
N PHE A 127 -17.11 0.71 10.03
CA PHE A 127 -16.52 0.54 11.36
C PHE A 127 -15.99 1.88 11.90
N PRO A 128 -16.43 2.34 13.10
CA PRO A 128 -15.83 3.51 13.74
C PRO A 128 -14.50 3.11 14.36
N ILE A 129 -13.38 3.67 13.89
CA ILE A 129 -12.08 3.56 14.53
C ILE A 129 -11.57 4.99 14.75
N ASN A 130 -11.44 5.42 16.00
CA ASN A 130 -10.82 6.71 16.30
C ASN A 130 -9.34 6.63 15.93
N PHE A 131 -8.90 7.48 15.02
CA PHE A 131 -7.47 7.78 14.90
C PHE A 131 -7.16 8.82 15.98
N PRO A 132 -6.08 8.67 16.76
CA PRO A 132 -5.61 9.77 17.58
C PRO A 132 -5.25 10.92 16.63
N ASP A 133 -5.81 12.11 16.90
CA ASP A 133 -5.44 13.34 16.22
C ASP A 133 -3.92 13.50 16.33
N CYS A 134 -3.25 13.60 15.18
CA CYS A 134 -1.81 13.91 15.09
C CYS A 134 -1.56 15.39 15.37
#